data_AF-A0AA96VSM9-F1
#
_entry.id   AF-A0AA96VSM9-F1
#
_cell.length_a   1.000
_cell.length_b   1.000
_cell.length_c   1.000
_cell.angle_alpha   90.00
_cell.angle_beta   90.00
_cell.angle_gamma   90.00
#
_symmetry.space_group_name_H-M   'P 1'
#
loop_
_entity.id
_entity.type
_entity.pdbx_description
1 polymer ?
#
loop_
_entity_poly.entity_id
_entity_poly.type
_entity_poly.pdbx_seq_one_letter_code
_entity_poly.pdbx_strand_id
1 'polypeptide(L)'
;MTGEQMSKTLAFHVEHYMIAVAEHLMAKGAPISLVHSCGPYTEEDHVFPDVEGTLYFSKRFAEQLDGRGGVDLHWAGTSGWCLSNLDVPDSPNGDARWMGNGLMPEPERVAAFLDTYRLSPEQAGSTERPYYRSEGSDFPALLQRLAAYVPPRDSAGYKARPRFSTARDQAYSRRILDALTPQGKDPIVEVPLRSSELEALLHLLEYAQVSSGGLGPNDFASLLASDLEGRRGGGYDAVERHRSALTEAAARRQRIEAHRRRQQGEGG
;
A
#
# COMPACT_ATOMS: atom_id res chain seq x y z
N MET A 1 -14.65 7.13 -30.66
CA MET A 1 -13.57 6.91 -29.68
C MET A 1 -13.09 5.48 -29.87
N THR A 2 -11.78 5.25 -30.05
CA THR A 2 -11.25 3.88 -30.16
C THR A 2 -11.33 3.17 -28.80
N GLY A 3 -11.18 1.83 -28.77
CA GLY A 3 -11.17 1.06 -27.52
C GLY A 3 -10.11 1.57 -26.55
N GLU A 4 -8.88 1.78 -27.03
CA GLU A 4 -7.78 2.33 -26.24
C GLU A 4 -8.04 3.75 -25.68
N GLN A 5 -8.65 4.64 -26.48
CA GLN A 5 -9.04 5.97 -26.02
C GLN A 5 -10.11 5.90 -24.92
N MET A 6 -11.03 4.93 -25.03
CA MET A 6 -12.05 4.70 -24.01
C MET A 6 -11.43 4.16 -22.72
N SER A 7 -10.51 3.20 -22.79
CA SER A 7 -9.81 2.66 -21.62
C SER A 7 -8.99 3.74 -20.89
N LYS A 8 -8.32 4.63 -21.63
CA LYS A 8 -7.60 5.78 -21.04
C LYS A 8 -8.56 6.76 -20.35
N THR A 9 -9.72 7.02 -20.96
CA THR A 9 -10.75 7.88 -20.37
C THR A 9 -11.34 7.26 -19.10
N LEU A 10 -11.58 5.95 -19.12
CA LEU A 10 -12.03 5.19 -17.97
C LEU A 10 -10.96 5.18 -16.87
N ALA A 11 -9.69 4.98 -17.18
CA ALA A 11 -8.61 4.99 -16.20
C ALA A 11 -8.57 6.29 -15.39
N PHE A 12 -8.79 7.44 -16.04
CA PHE A 12 -8.92 8.73 -15.35
C PHE A 12 -10.09 8.75 -14.35
N HIS A 13 -11.26 8.22 -14.74
CA HIS A 13 -12.43 8.17 -13.87
C HIS A 13 -12.27 7.15 -12.73
N VAL A 14 -11.63 6.02 -13.01
CA VAL A 14 -11.25 5.00 -12.03
C VAL A 14 -10.30 5.62 -11.01
N GLU A 15 -9.27 6.39 -11.43
CA GLU A 15 -8.36 7.07 -10.50
C GLU A 15 -9.14 7.90 -9.46
N HIS A 16 -10.17 8.64 -9.88
CA HIS A 16 -11.02 9.42 -8.98
C HIS A 16 -11.87 8.58 -8.03
N TYR A 17 -12.44 7.47 -8.51
CA TYR A 17 -13.15 6.52 -7.66
C TYR A 17 -12.21 5.89 -6.62
N MET A 18 -11.04 5.43 -7.04
CA MET A 18 -10.00 4.87 -6.17
C MET A 18 -9.56 5.88 -5.10
N ILE A 19 -9.41 7.15 -5.47
CA ILE A 19 -9.09 8.22 -4.50
C ILE A 19 -10.21 8.42 -3.49
N ALA A 20 -11.48 8.40 -3.89
CA ALA A 20 -12.60 8.50 -2.96
C ALA A 20 -12.62 7.33 -1.96
N VAL A 21 -12.31 6.12 -2.43
CA VAL A 21 -12.12 4.95 -1.56
C VAL A 21 -10.92 5.14 -0.62
N ALA A 22 -9.78 5.59 -1.14
CA ALA A 22 -8.58 5.86 -0.35
C ALA A 22 -8.79 6.92 0.72
N GLU A 23 -9.50 8.01 0.42
CA GLU A 23 -9.89 9.06 1.39
C GLU A 23 -10.69 8.46 2.55
N HIS A 24 -11.69 7.63 2.24
CA HIS A 24 -12.51 6.97 3.27
C HIS A 24 -11.70 5.98 4.11
N LEU A 25 -10.85 5.17 3.47
CA LEU A 25 -9.95 4.24 4.15
C LEU A 25 -8.96 4.98 5.07
N MET A 26 -8.37 6.08 4.60
CA MET A 26 -7.43 6.89 5.38
C MET A 26 -8.10 7.56 6.58
N ALA A 27 -9.34 8.03 6.44
CA ALA A 27 -10.14 8.56 7.54
C ALA A 27 -10.42 7.50 8.63
N LYS A 28 -10.51 6.22 8.25
CA LYS A 28 -10.60 5.08 9.17
C LYS A 28 -9.25 4.55 9.67
N GLY A 29 -8.15 5.21 9.32
CA GLY A 29 -6.81 4.88 9.83
C GLY A 29 -5.99 3.94 8.94
N ALA A 30 -6.49 3.50 7.78
CA ALA A 30 -5.71 2.69 6.86
C ALA A 30 -4.55 3.50 6.23
N PRO A 31 -3.31 3.03 6.25
CA PRO A 31 -2.16 3.76 5.72
C PRO A 31 -1.99 3.51 4.22
N ILE A 32 -2.70 4.26 3.39
CA ILE A 32 -2.58 4.21 1.92
C ILE A 32 -1.34 5.00 1.48
N SER A 33 -0.44 4.36 0.75
CA SER A 33 0.82 4.93 0.27
C SER A 33 0.70 5.48 -1.16
N LEU A 34 -0.03 4.78 -2.02
CA LEU A 34 -0.17 5.06 -3.45
C LEU A 34 -1.54 4.63 -3.97
N VAL A 35 -2.07 5.41 -4.91
CA VAL A 35 -3.18 5.03 -5.79
C VAL A 35 -2.62 4.85 -7.19
N HIS A 36 -2.97 3.73 -7.82
CA HIS A 36 -2.67 3.47 -9.22
C HIS A 36 -3.95 3.10 -9.97
N SER A 37 -4.02 3.50 -11.23
CA SER A 37 -5.07 3.11 -12.16
C SER A 37 -4.50 3.07 -13.57
N CYS A 38 -4.89 2.08 -14.36
CA CYS A 38 -4.41 1.88 -15.71
C CYS A 38 -5.54 1.46 -16.66
N GLY A 39 -5.29 1.61 -17.96
CA GLY A 39 -6.26 1.39 -19.02
C GLY A 39 -5.69 1.77 -20.38
N PRO A 40 -5.55 0.84 -21.35
CA PRO A 40 -5.67 -0.60 -21.18
C PRO A 40 -4.67 -1.15 -20.14
N TYR A 41 -4.96 -2.29 -19.52
CA TYR A 41 -4.01 -2.97 -18.63
C TYR A 41 -3.21 -4.03 -19.39
N THR A 42 -2.05 -4.39 -18.86
CA THR A 42 -1.15 -5.36 -19.48
C THR A 42 -0.81 -6.46 -18.49
N GLU A 43 -0.93 -7.71 -18.91
CA GLU A 43 -0.51 -8.89 -18.16
C GLU A 43 0.26 -9.81 -19.11
N GLU A 44 1.46 -10.26 -18.72
CA GLU A 44 2.31 -11.18 -19.52
C GLU A 44 2.42 -10.79 -21.01
N ASP A 45 2.78 -9.53 -21.28
CA ASP A 45 2.89 -8.93 -22.61
C ASP A 45 1.59 -8.87 -23.45
N HIS A 46 0.43 -9.23 -22.87
CA HIS A 46 -0.88 -9.08 -23.49
C HIS A 46 -1.57 -7.80 -23.02
N VAL A 47 -2.09 -7.03 -23.96
CA VAL A 47 -2.84 -5.79 -23.69
C VAL A 47 -4.33 -6.11 -23.70
N PHE A 48 -4.94 -5.95 -22.53
CA PHE A 48 -6.37 -6.15 -22.34
C PHE A 48 -7.07 -4.78 -22.46
N PRO A 49 -8.11 -4.62 -23.30
CA PRO A 49 -8.82 -3.36 -23.47
C PRO A 49 -9.49 -2.81 -22.20
N ASP A 50 -9.37 -3.46 -21.05
CA ASP A 50 -10.05 -3.11 -19.82
C ASP A 50 -9.27 -2.12 -18.92
N VAL A 51 -9.82 -1.83 -17.74
CA VAL A 51 -9.24 -0.91 -16.76
C VAL A 51 -9.11 -1.57 -15.39
N GLU A 52 -8.05 -1.20 -14.68
CA GLU A 52 -7.76 -1.69 -13.34
C GLU A 52 -7.32 -0.54 -12.44
N GLY A 53 -7.36 -0.79 -11.14
CA GLY A 53 -6.82 0.11 -10.14
C GLY A 53 -6.32 -0.64 -8.91
N THR A 54 -5.32 -0.08 -8.26
CA THR A 54 -4.74 -0.64 -7.04
C THR A 54 -4.52 0.45 -5.99
N LEU A 55 -4.88 0.15 -4.74
CA LEU A 55 -4.49 0.90 -3.57
C LEU A 55 -3.38 0.15 -2.85
N TYR A 56 -2.22 0.79 -2.74
CA TYR A 56 -1.10 0.23 -1.99
C TYR A 56 -1.14 0.69 -0.55
N PHE A 57 -0.94 -0.25 0.36
CA PHE A 57 -0.75 0.05 1.77
C PHE A 57 0.70 0.46 2.06
N SER A 58 0.98 0.92 3.28
CA SER A 58 2.34 0.91 3.79
C SER A 58 2.80 -0.55 3.96
N LYS A 59 4.08 -0.84 3.71
CA LYS A 59 4.65 -2.18 3.84
C LYS A 59 4.30 -2.83 5.18
N ARG A 60 4.48 -2.08 6.26
CA ARG A 60 4.12 -2.49 7.62
C ARG A 60 2.67 -2.91 7.77
N PHE A 61 1.73 -2.18 7.17
CA PHE A 61 0.32 -2.52 7.28
C PHE A 61 -0.01 -3.76 6.44
N ALA A 62 0.57 -3.88 5.24
CA ALA A 62 0.46 -5.11 4.46
C ALA A 62 0.99 -6.32 5.25
N GLU A 63 2.15 -6.20 5.91
CA GLU A 63 2.71 -7.25 6.77
C GLU A 63 1.78 -7.61 7.93
N GLN A 64 1.05 -6.64 8.49
CA GLN A 64 0.06 -6.90 9.54
C GLN A 64 -1.20 -7.61 9.02
N LEU A 65 -1.50 -7.55 7.71
CA LEU A 65 -2.66 -8.20 7.12
C LEU A 65 -2.41 -9.67 6.79
N ASP A 66 -1.27 -10.03 6.21
CA ASP A 66 -0.98 -11.40 5.73
C ASP A 66 0.30 -12.03 6.28
N GLY A 67 1.10 -11.28 7.04
CA GLY A 67 2.39 -11.73 7.56
C GLY A 67 3.54 -11.73 6.55
N ARG A 68 3.31 -11.35 5.28
CA ARG A 68 4.32 -11.39 4.19
C ARG A 68 4.61 -10.02 3.59
N GLY A 69 3.66 -9.08 3.66
CA GLY A 69 3.86 -7.70 3.21
C GLY A 69 3.51 -7.43 1.75
N GLY A 70 2.97 -8.43 1.05
CA GLY A 70 2.60 -8.37 -0.36
C GLY A 70 1.13 -8.01 -0.63
N VAL A 71 0.35 -7.62 0.37
CA VAL A 71 -1.09 -7.34 0.19
C VAL A 71 -1.34 -5.94 -0.33
N ASP A 72 -2.17 -5.86 -1.36
CA ASP A 72 -2.81 -4.63 -1.81
C ASP A 72 -4.32 -4.80 -1.97
N LEU A 73 -5.02 -3.66 -2.13
CA LEU A 73 -6.43 -3.67 -2.46
C LEU A 73 -6.59 -3.34 -3.94
N HIS A 74 -6.97 -4.34 -4.72
CA HIS A 74 -7.06 -4.28 -6.16
C HIS A 74 -8.52 -4.20 -6.63
N TRP A 75 -8.73 -3.49 -7.72
CA TRP A 75 -10.01 -3.32 -8.38
C TRP A 75 -9.86 -3.68 -9.86
N ALA A 76 -10.62 -4.67 -10.30
CA ALA A 76 -10.69 -5.07 -11.69
C ALA A 76 -12.00 -4.56 -12.34
N GLY A 77 -11.91 -3.94 -13.52
CA GLY A 77 -13.05 -3.37 -14.24
C GLY A 77 -14.14 -4.37 -14.66
N THR A 78 -13.87 -5.68 -14.53
CA THR A 78 -14.81 -6.79 -14.80
C THR A 78 -15.32 -7.47 -13.53
N SER A 79 -14.58 -7.38 -12.41
CA SER A 79 -14.76 -8.24 -11.23
C SER A 79 -14.88 -7.47 -9.90
N GLY A 80 -14.66 -6.17 -9.91
CA GLY A 80 -14.73 -5.33 -8.71
C GLY A 80 -13.53 -5.51 -7.80
N TRP A 81 -13.75 -5.36 -6.50
CA TRP A 81 -12.69 -5.29 -5.49
C TRP A 81 -12.25 -6.66 -4.97
N CYS A 82 -10.94 -6.81 -4.79
CA CYS A 82 -10.31 -7.88 -4.02
C CYS A 82 -9.14 -7.37 -3.19
N LEU A 83 -8.77 -8.12 -2.16
CA LEU A 83 -7.43 -8.05 -1.59
C LEU A 83 -6.57 -9.06 -2.35
N SER A 84 -5.48 -8.60 -2.96
CA SER A 84 -4.56 -9.45 -3.74
C SER A 84 -3.22 -9.58 -3.00
N ASN A 85 -2.56 -10.72 -3.18
CA ASN A 85 -1.21 -10.95 -2.67
C ASN A 85 -0.23 -10.97 -3.84
N LEU A 86 0.66 -9.98 -3.90
CA LEU A 86 1.65 -9.80 -4.97
C LEU A 86 2.80 -10.81 -4.93
N ASP A 87 3.00 -11.50 -3.80
CA ASP A 87 4.14 -12.40 -3.58
C ASP A 87 3.86 -13.87 -3.95
N VAL A 88 2.74 -14.16 -4.63
CA VAL A 88 2.37 -15.51 -5.10
C VAL A 88 2.53 -15.59 -6.63
N PRO A 89 3.70 -16.05 -7.14
CA PRO A 89 4.08 -15.93 -8.54
C PRO A 89 3.25 -16.77 -9.53
N ASP A 90 2.55 -17.81 -9.06
CA ASP A 90 1.82 -18.75 -9.93
C ASP A 90 0.30 -18.54 -9.94
N SER A 91 -0.18 -17.41 -9.44
CA SER A 91 -1.58 -17.11 -9.65
C SER A 91 -1.85 -15.61 -9.68
N PRO A 92 -2.27 -15.07 -10.83
CA PRO A 92 -2.62 -13.66 -10.92
C PRO A 92 -3.76 -13.25 -9.98
N ASN A 93 -4.40 -14.20 -9.26
CA ASN A 93 -5.37 -13.95 -8.17
C ASN A 93 -5.48 -15.09 -7.13
N GLY A 94 -4.46 -15.94 -6.94
CA GLY A 94 -4.67 -17.28 -6.34
C GLY A 94 -5.00 -17.31 -4.86
N ASP A 95 -4.54 -16.29 -4.15
CA ASP A 95 -4.92 -16.03 -2.75
C ASP A 95 -5.79 -14.77 -2.62
N ALA A 96 -6.39 -14.31 -3.73
CA ALA A 96 -7.22 -13.12 -3.70
C ALA A 96 -8.53 -13.37 -2.95
N ARG A 97 -8.91 -12.40 -2.10
CA ARG A 97 -10.23 -12.37 -1.47
C ARG A 97 -11.10 -11.36 -2.17
N TRP A 98 -12.11 -11.85 -2.89
CA TRP A 98 -13.06 -11.04 -3.64
C TRP A 98 -14.21 -10.56 -2.76
N MET A 99 -14.51 -9.27 -2.81
CA MET A 99 -15.54 -8.65 -1.98
C MET A 99 -16.97 -9.10 -2.33
N GLY A 100 -17.24 -9.47 -3.59
CA GLY A 100 -18.55 -9.99 -4.00
C GLY A 100 -19.71 -8.97 -3.99
N ASN A 101 -19.43 -7.66 -3.98
CA ASN A 101 -20.43 -6.58 -3.83
C ASN A 101 -20.60 -5.69 -5.07
N GLY A 102 -20.46 -6.28 -6.27
CA GLY A 102 -20.56 -5.54 -7.53
C GLY A 102 -19.27 -4.81 -7.93
N LEU A 103 -19.30 -4.18 -9.11
CA LEU A 103 -18.16 -3.46 -9.67
C LEU A 103 -17.78 -2.21 -8.89
N MET A 104 -18.76 -1.42 -8.45
CA MET A 104 -18.50 -0.08 -7.91
C MET A 104 -19.30 0.11 -6.61
N PRO A 105 -18.96 -0.63 -5.55
CA PRO A 105 -19.56 -0.42 -4.23
C PRO A 105 -19.18 0.96 -3.68
N GLU A 106 -20.02 1.48 -2.78
CA GLU A 106 -19.71 2.72 -2.05
C GLU A 106 -18.41 2.58 -1.23
N PRO A 107 -17.60 3.66 -1.07
CA PRO A 107 -16.35 3.64 -0.32
C PRO A 107 -16.45 3.02 1.09
N GLU A 108 -17.56 3.26 1.78
CA GLU A 108 -17.81 2.70 3.11
C GLU A 108 -17.86 1.16 3.10
N ARG A 109 -18.43 0.56 2.06
CA ARG A 109 -18.49 -0.89 1.92
C ARG A 109 -17.12 -1.49 1.68
N VAL A 110 -16.28 -0.82 0.89
CA VAL A 110 -14.89 -1.25 0.66
C VAL A 110 -14.09 -1.21 1.96
N ALA A 111 -14.29 -0.17 2.77
CA ALA A 111 -13.67 -0.11 4.09
C ALA A 111 -14.17 -1.19 5.05
N ALA A 112 -15.48 -1.46 5.08
CA ALA A 112 -16.04 -2.55 5.88
C ALA A 112 -15.48 -3.92 5.46
N PHE A 113 -15.21 -4.11 4.16
CA PHE A 113 -14.52 -5.31 3.66
C PHE A 113 -13.10 -5.42 4.21
N LEU A 114 -12.31 -4.34 4.18
CA LEU A 114 -10.96 -4.32 4.79
C LEU A 114 -11.01 -4.56 6.31
N ASP A 115 -11.95 -3.93 7.01
CA ASP A 115 -12.13 -4.13 8.46
C ASP A 115 -12.49 -5.59 8.79
N THR A 116 -13.36 -6.21 7.99
CA THR A 116 -13.73 -7.63 8.12
C THR A 116 -12.51 -8.51 7.88
N TYR A 117 -11.72 -8.23 6.84
CA TYR A 117 -10.50 -8.99 6.55
C TYR A 117 -9.49 -8.90 7.70
N ARG A 118 -9.31 -7.72 8.30
CA ARG A 118 -8.41 -7.53 9.45
C ARG A 118 -8.82 -8.37 10.67
N LEU A 119 -10.12 -8.62 10.84
CA LEU A 119 -10.65 -9.41 11.96
C LEU A 119 -10.68 -10.91 11.65
N SER A 120 -11.04 -11.27 10.42
CA SER A 120 -11.15 -12.65 9.97
C SER A 120 -10.88 -12.76 8.46
N PRO A 121 -9.62 -12.97 8.05
CA PRO A 121 -9.26 -13.17 6.64
C PRO A 121 -9.99 -14.36 6.00
N GLU A 122 -10.37 -15.34 6.81
CA GLU A 122 -11.09 -16.55 6.38
C GLU A 122 -12.54 -16.27 5.97
N GLN A 123 -13.19 -15.30 6.62
CA GLN A 123 -14.60 -14.96 6.44
C GLN A 123 -14.81 -13.73 5.55
N ALA A 124 -13.74 -12.98 5.26
CA ALA A 124 -13.80 -11.80 4.42
C ALA A 124 -13.85 -12.15 2.93
N GLY A 125 -15.01 -11.92 2.33
CA GLY A 125 -15.22 -12.12 0.89
C GLY A 125 -15.24 -13.58 0.47
N SER A 126 -14.89 -13.84 -0.79
CA SER A 126 -14.88 -15.16 -1.42
C SER A 126 -13.53 -15.42 -2.09
N THR A 127 -13.12 -16.69 -2.17
CA THR A 127 -12.04 -17.11 -3.08
C THR A 127 -12.49 -17.11 -4.54
N GLU A 128 -13.79 -17.17 -4.80
CA GLU A 128 -14.33 -17.18 -6.16
C GLU A 128 -14.43 -15.76 -6.72
N ARG A 129 -13.77 -15.55 -7.86
CA ARG A 129 -13.80 -14.28 -8.60
C ARG A 129 -15.18 -14.06 -9.21
N PRO A 130 -15.92 -13.00 -8.83
CA PRO A 130 -17.17 -12.67 -9.49
C PRO A 130 -16.91 -11.97 -10.83
N TYR A 131 -17.78 -12.20 -11.82
CA TYR A 131 -17.74 -11.51 -13.10
C TYR A 131 -19.05 -10.74 -13.31
N TYR A 132 -18.97 -9.42 -13.26
CA TYR A 132 -20.13 -8.54 -13.41
C TYR A 132 -20.26 -7.96 -14.82
N ARG A 133 -19.19 -8.04 -15.60
CA ARG A 133 -19.09 -7.48 -16.96
C ARG A 133 -18.09 -8.29 -17.77
N SER A 134 -18.34 -8.42 -19.07
CA SER A 134 -17.37 -8.97 -20.02
C SER A 134 -16.29 -7.95 -20.36
N GLU A 135 -15.06 -8.42 -20.50
CA GLU A 135 -13.93 -7.56 -20.88
C GLU A 135 -14.21 -6.78 -22.18
N GLY A 136 -13.77 -5.54 -22.26
CA GLY A 136 -13.97 -4.70 -23.45
C GLY A 136 -15.41 -4.25 -23.72
N SER A 137 -16.40 -4.68 -22.91
CA SER A 137 -17.82 -4.34 -23.08
C SER A 137 -18.30 -3.24 -22.12
N ASP A 138 -19.49 -2.68 -22.35
CA ASP A 138 -20.23 -1.77 -21.45
C ASP A 138 -19.47 -0.53 -20.93
N PHE A 139 -18.40 -0.10 -21.61
CA PHE A 139 -17.62 1.08 -21.22
C PHE A 139 -18.45 2.36 -21.05
N PRO A 140 -19.44 2.69 -21.91
CA PRO A 140 -20.25 3.88 -21.70
C PRO A 140 -21.04 3.85 -20.39
N ALA A 141 -21.58 2.68 -20.00
CA ALA A 141 -22.32 2.52 -18.76
C ALA A 141 -21.41 2.61 -17.53
N LEU A 142 -20.20 2.00 -17.61
CA LEU A 142 -19.20 2.12 -16.56
C LEU A 142 -18.73 3.57 -16.39
N LEU A 143 -18.46 4.27 -17.49
CA LEU A 143 -18.07 5.67 -17.50
C LEU A 143 -19.14 6.56 -16.85
N GLN A 144 -20.42 6.36 -17.20
CA GLN A 144 -21.54 7.10 -16.62
C GLN A 144 -21.60 6.93 -15.11
N ARG A 145 -21.35 5.72 -14.59
CA ARG A 145 -21.35 5.45 -13.15
C ARG A 145 -20.17 6.12 -12.44
N LEU A 146 -18.96 6.02 -13.02
CA LEU A 146 -17.76 6.62 -12.43
C LEU A 146 -17.74 8.15 -12.49
N ALA A 147 -18.49 8.77 -13.41
CA ALA A 147 -18.59 10.21 -13.55
C ALA A 147 -19.01 10.92 -12.24
N ALA A 148 -19.75 10.24 -11.36
CA ALA A 148 -20.14 10.77 -10.05
C ALA A 148 -18.94 11.08 -9.12
N TYR A 149 -17.78 10.43 -9.34
CA TYR A 149 -16.58 10.61 -8.53
C TYR A 149 -15.61 11.66 -9.07
N VAL A 150 -15.80 12.09 -10.32
CA VAL A 150 -14.97 13.09 -10.97
C VAL A 150 -15.43 14.48 -10.55
N PRO A 151 -14.61 15.28 -9.85
CA PRO A 151 -14.97 16.63 -9.47
C PRO A 151 -15.17 17.53 -10.70
N PRO A 152 -15.82 18.69 -10.57
CA PRO A 152 -15.92 19.66 -11.65
C PRO A 152 -14.52 20.04 -12.18
N ARG A 153 -14.40 20.23 -13.49
CA ARG A 153 -13.11 20.48 -14.19
C ARG A 153 -12.32 21.65 -13.61
N ASP A 154 -13.01 22.68 -13.14
CA ASP A 154 -12.40 23.90 -12.62
C ASP A 154 -12.08 23.82 -11.11
N SER A 155 -12.35 22.67 -10.47
CA SER A 155 -12.05 22.46 -9.06
C SER A 155 -10.61 22.00 -8.84
N ALA A 156 -10.03 22.35 -7.69
CA ALA A 156 -8.72 21.87 -7.28
C ALA A 156 -8.64 20.31 -7.22
N GLY A 157 -9.79 19.66 -6.99
CA GLY A 157 -9.91 18.20 -6.92
C GLY A 157 -9.94 17.48 -8.27
N TYR A 158 -10.06 18.18 -9.39
CA TYR A 158 -10.09 17.57 -10.73
C TYR A 158 -8.77 16.88 -11.09
N LYS A 159 -7.64 17.36 -10.56
CA LYS A 159 -6.36 16.68 -10.72
C LYS A 159 -6.26 15.60 -9.64
N ALA A 160 -6.45 14.35 -10.06
CA ALA A 160 -6.42 13.17 -9.19
C ALA A 160 -5.17 13.10 -8.29
N ARG A 161 -3.96 13.13 -8.87
CA ARG A 161 -2.71 13.02 -8.09
C ARG A 161 -2.52 14.10 -7.02
N PRO A 162 -2.69 15.41 -7.31
CA PRO A 162 -2.69 16.44 -6.27
C PRO A 162 -3.75 16.26 -5.18
N ARG A 163 -4.98 15.85 -5.55
CA ARG A 163 -6.05 15.55 -4.59
C ARG A 163 -5.63 14.44 -3.64
N PHE A 164 -5.15 13.32 -4.17
CA PHE A 164 -4.67 12.21 -3.36
C PHE A 164 -3.52 12.61 -2.44
N SER A 165 -2.52 13.32 -2.97
CA SER A 165 -1.36 13.76 -2.19
C SER A 165 -1.80 14.65 -1.02
N THR A 166 -2.70 15.60 -1.28
CA THR A 166 -3.27 16.48 -0.24
C THR A 166 -4.02 15.68 0.83
N ALA A 167 -4.91 14.76 0.42
CA ALA A 167 -5.68 13.94 1.34
C ALA A 167 -4.79 13.02 2.20
N ARG A 168 -3.77 12.42 1.57
CA ARG A 168 -2.76 11.60 2.24
C ARG A 168 -2.01 12.43 3.27
N ASP A 169 -1.45 13.56 2.86
CA ASP A 169 -0.64 14.40 3.75
C ASP A 169 -1.46 14.93 4.93
N GLN A 170 -2.74 15.28 4.71
CA GLN A 170 -3.68 15.63 5.79
C GLN A 170 -3.95 14.45 6.74
N ALA A 171 -4.22 13.25 6.21
CA ALA A 171 -4.49 12.07 7.03
C ALA A 171 -3.29 11.68 7.90
N TYR A 172 -2.08 11.68 7.33
CA TYR A 172 -0.86 11.38 8.07
C TYR A 172 -0.50 12.49 9.06
N SER A 173 -0.66 13.77 8.70
CA SER A 173 -0.45 14.89 9.62
C SER A 173 -1.39 14.80 10.81
N ARG A 174 -2.68 14.49 10.58
CA ARG A 174 -3.65 14.30 11.65
C ARG A 174 -3.25 13.14 12.57
N ARG A 175 -2.84 12.00 12.04
CA ARG A 175 -2.38 10.86 12.87
C ARG A 175 -1.19 11.23 13.74
N ILE A 176 -0.23 11.99 13.20
CA ILE A 176 0.92 12.47 13.95
C ILE A 176 0.47 13.41 15.07
N LEU A 177 -0.39 14.38 14.76
CA LEU A 177 -0.92 15.33 15.75
C LEU A 177 -1.72 14.62 16.85
N ASP A 178 -2.59 13.68 16.48
CA ASP A 178 -3.40 12.90 17.41
C ASP A 178 -2.50 12.05 18.34
N ALA A 179 -1.41 11.47 17.81
CA ALA A 179 -0.44 10.71 18.60
C ALA A 179 0.43 11.59 19.52
N LEU A 180 0.72 12.84 19.11
CA LEU A 180 1.49 13.81 19.90
C LEU A 180 0.64 14.55 20.95
N THR A 181 -0.68 14.49 20.84
CA THR A 181 -1.62 15.18 21.75
C THR A 181 -2.59 14.20 22.42
N PRO A 182 -2.07 13.24 23.20
CA PRO A 182 -2.87 12.16 23.77
C PRO A 182 -3.96 12.71 24.70
N GLN A 183 -5.17 12.19 24.53
CA GLN A 183 -6.30 12.50 25.40
C GLN A 183 -6.27 11.57 26.61
N GLY A 184 -5.72 12.04 27.73
CA GLY A 184 -5.78 11.33 29.02
C GLY A 184 -4.41 10.97 29.59
N LYS A 185 -4.37 9.83 30.31
CA LYS A 185 -3.12 9.35 30.91
C LYS A 185 -2.18 8.89 29.80
N ASP A 186 -1.10 9.63 29.62
CA ASP A 186 -0.02 9.32 28.68
C ASP A 186 1.21 8.82 29.46
N PRO A 187 1.41 7.49 29.58
CA PRO A 187 2.54 6.94 30.31
C PRO A 187 3.83 7.13 29.50
N ILE A 188 4.90 7.55 30.18
CA ILE A 188 6.24 7.57 29.60
C ILE A 188 6.67 6.12 29.34
N VAL A 189 7.05 5.82 28.09
CA VAL A 189 7.61 4.52 27.69
C VAL A 189 9.11 4.69 27.49
N GLU A 190 9.91 3.96 28.26
CA GLU A 190 11.35 3.87 28.04
C GLU A 190 11.64 2.91 26.87
N VAL A 191 12.22 3.45 25.79
CA VAL A 191 12.67 2.64 24.64
C VAL A 191 14.20 2.64 24.64
N PRO A 192 14.84 1.53 25.05
CA PRO A 192 16.30 1.47 25.09
C PRO A 192 16.88 1.52 23.66
N LEU A 193 17.72 2.53 23.43
CA LEU A 193 18.44 2.77 22.17
C LEU A 193 19.93 2.89 22.41
N ARG A 194 20.73 2.42 21.46
CA ARG A 194 22.17 2.70 21.41
C ARG A 194 22.40 4.11 20.90
N SER A 195 23.51 4.73 21.27
CA SER A 195 23.89 6.06 20.77
C SER A 195 23.91 6.11 19.24
N SER A 196 24.45 5.08 18.57
CA SER A 196 24.45 5.00 17.10
C SER A 196 23.06 4.88 16.48
N GLU A 197 22.09 4.27 17.17
CA GLU A 197 20.71 4.13 16.70
C GLU A 197 19.97 5.46 16.83
N LEU A 198 20.21 6.20 17.92
CA LEU A 198 19.69 7.55 18.11
C LEU A 198 20.25 8.50 17.05
N GLU A 199 21.57 8.47 16.79
CA GLU A 199 22.18 9.27 15.72
C GLU A 199 21.59 8.95 14.34
N ALA A 200 21.37 7.65 14.03
CA ALA A 200 20.73 7.25 12.78
C ALA A 200 19.29 7.79 12.66
N LEU A 201 18.51 7.79 13.76
CA LEU A 201 17.18 8.39 13.80
C LEU A 201 17.22 9.90 13.53
N LEU A 202 18.17 10.61 14.17
CA LEU A 202 18.33 12.05 13.98
C LEU A 202 18.71 12.39 12.53
N HIS A 203 19.66 11.67 11.93
CA HIS A 203 20.01 11.84 10.53
C HIS A 203 18.85 11.52 9.59
N LEU A 204 17.98 10.57 9.94
CA LEU A 204 16.81 10.25 9.13
C LEU A 204 15.78 11.39 9.15
N LEU A 205 15.56 12.00 10.32
CA LEU A 205 14.68 13.16 10.47
C LEU A 205 15.25 14.38 9.73
N GLU A 206 16.56 14.61 9.82
CA GLU A 206 17.25 15.63 9.05
C GLU A 206 17.13 15.36 7.55
N TYR A 207 17.33 14.10 7.12
CA TYR A 207 17.18 13.70 5.72
C TYR A 207 15.76 13.93 5.20
N ALA A 208 14.74 13.71 6.03
CA ALA A 208 13.34 14.02 5.71
C ALA A 208 13.08 15.53 5.60
N GLN A 209 13.82 16.37 6.32
CA GLN A 209 13.70 17.84 6.22
C GLN A 209 14.34 18.38 4.94
N VAL A 210 15.43 17.76 4.45
CA VAL A 210 16.17 18.25 3.27
C VAL A 210 15.78 17.56 1.96
N SER A 211 15.17 16.38 2.02
CA SER A 211 14.78 15.63 0.82
C SER A 211 13.45 16.09 0.24
N SER A 212 13.53 16.78 -0.89
CA SER A 212 12.38 17.03 -1.77
C SER A 212 12.39 16.07 -2.97
N GLY A 213 11.87 14.84 -2.78
CA GLY A 213 11.41 13.94 -3.85
C GLY A 213 12.43 12.97 -4.48
N GLY A 214 11.97 11.75 -4.79
CA GLY A 214 12.67 10.77 -5.64
C GLY A 214 13.07 9.48 -4.91
N LEU A 215 14.22 9.50 -4.23
CA LEU A 215 14.67 8.47 -3.29
C LEU A 215 14.71 9.12 -1.92
N GLY A 216 13.84 8.66 -1.02
CA GLY A 216 13.59 9.32 0.24
C GLY A 216 13.95 8.45 1.44
N PRO A 217 13.87 9.01 2.66
CA PRO A 217 14.10 8.32 3.94
C PRO A 217 13.25 7.05 4.18
N ASN A 218 12.30 6.72 3.29
CA ASN A 218 11.27 5.70 3.49
C ASN A 218 11.83 4.29 3.70
N ASP A 219 12.92 3.91 3.02
CA ASP A 219 13.51 2.57 3.15
C ASP A 219 14.07 2.34 4.56
N PHE A 220 14.73 3.36 5.11
CA PHE A 220 15.25 3.34 6.48
C PHE A 220 14.16 3.57 7.53
N ALA A 221 13.15 4.40 7.23
CA ALA A 221 12.04 4.69 8.12
C ALA A 221 11.23 3.43 8.47
N SER A 222 10.99 2.55 7.49
CA SER A 222 10.25 1.30 7.73
C SER A 222 10.98 0.35 8.68
N LEU A 223 12.30 0.19 8.50
CA LEU A 223 13.15 -0.65 9.35
C LEU A 223 13.21 -0.12 10.78
N LEU A 224 13.41 1.20 10.92
CA LEU A 224 13.53 1.85 12.21
C LEU A 224 12.19 1.87 12.97
N ALA A 225 11.07 2.09 12.27
CA ALA A 225 9.74 2.03 12.87
C ALA A 225 9.39 0.62 13.39
N SER A 226 9.79 -0.42 12.65
CA SER A 226 9.60 -1.81 13.07
C SER A 226 10.44 -2.17 14.31
N ASP A 227 11.71 -1.77 14.33
CA ASP A 227 12.61 -1.97 15.48
C ASP A 227 12.10 -1.23 16.74
N LEU A 228 11.72 0.05 16.61
CA LEU A 228 11.19 0.84 17.73
C LEU A 228 9.91 0.24 18.30
N GLU A 229 9.01 -0.28 17.46
CA GLU A 229 7.80 -0.94 17.96
C GLU A 229 8.11 -2.28 18.62
N GLY A 230 9.02 -3.09 18.08
CA GLY A 230 9.43 -4.35 18.70
C GLY A 230 10.04 -4.14 20.09
N ARG A 231 10.68 -2.99 20.32
CA ARG A 231 11.22 -2.58 21.62
C ARG A 231 10.15 -1.97 22.54
N ARG A 232 9.09 -1.39 21.98
CA ARG A 232 7.94 -0.86 22.73
C ARG A 232 7.25 -1.99 23.49
N GLY A 233 7.50 -2.08 24.80
CA GLY A 233 6.96 -3.13 25.67
C GLY A 233 7.84 -4.38 25.82
N GLY A 234 8.99 -4.44 25.15
CA GLY A 234 9.93 -5.57 25.19
C GLY A 234 11.19 -5.36 26.05
N GLY A 235 11.41 -4.14 26.55
CA GLY A 235 12.53 -3.81 27.44
C GLY A 235 13.91 -4.10 26.82
N TYR A 236 14.90 -4.36 27.66
CA TYR A 236 16.29 -4.60 27.24
C TYR A 236 16.45 -5.89 26.42
N ASP A 237 15.61 -6.91 26.65
CA ASP A 237 15.65 -8.20 25.93
C ASP A 237 15.27 -8.06 24.45
N ALA A 238 14.46 -7.08 24.09
CA ALA A 238 14.19 -6.76 22.68
C ALA A 238 15.43 -6.23 21.96
N VAL A 239 16.28 -5.44 22.65
CA VAL A 239 17.53 -4.89 22.10
C VAL A 239 18.54 -6.00 21.80
N GLU A 240 18.68 -6.98 22.71
CA GLU A 240 19.62 -8.09 22.49
C GLU A 240 19.15 -9.08 21.42
N ARG A 241 17.83 -9.27 21.27
CA ARG A 241 17.29 -10.03 20.11
C ARG A 241 17.56 -9.32 18.80
N HIS A 242 17.34 -8.00 18.74
CA HIS A 242 17.65 -7.21 17.55
C HIS A 242 19.15 -7.22 17.22
N ARG A 243 20.03 -7.10 18.23
CA ARG A 243 21.48 -7.22 18.07
C ARG A 243 21.88 -8.55 17.45
N SER A 244 21.33 -9.65 17.97
CA SER A 244 21.63 -11.00 17.48
C SER A 244 21.24 -11.13 16.02
N ALA A 245 20.04 -10.64 15.64
CA ALA A 245 19.56 -10.62 14.26
C ALA A 245 20.44 -9.77 13.32
N LEU A 246 20.86 -8.56 13.74
CA LEU A 246 21.77 -7.72 12.95
C LEU A 246 23.14 -8.34 12.76
N THR A 247 23.69 -8.97 13.80
CA THR A 247 24.99 -9.64 13.74
C THR A 247 24.94 -10.82 12.77
N GLU A 248 23.85 -11.59 12.81
CA GLU A 248 23.62 -12.71 11.89
C GLU A 248 23.42 -12.24 10.45
N ALA A 249 22.66 -11.17 10.22
CA ALA A 249 22.45 -10.56 8.91
C ALA A 249 23.76 -10.03 8.31
N ALA A 250 24.58 -9.34 9.10
CA ALA A 250 25.90 -8.87 8.67
C ALA A 250 26.83 -10.04 8.33
N ALA A 251 26.87 -11.09 9.16
CA ALA A 251 27.65 -12.30 8.90
C ALA A 251 27.17 -13.06 7.65
N ARG A 252 25.86 -13.06 7.36
CA ARG A 252 25.28 -13.65 6.14
C ARG A 252 25.65 -12.84 4.90
N ARG A 253 25.59 -11.50 4.97
CA ARG A 253 26.01 -10.61 3.88
C ARG A 253 27.48 -10.78 3.53
N GLN A 254 28.36 -10.82 4.54
CA GLN A 254 29.79 -11.07 4.34
C GLN A 254 30.05 -12.43 3.68
N ARG A 255 29.31 -13.48 4.06
CA ARG A 255 29.40 -14.81 3.42
C ARG A 255 28.99 -14.78 1.94
N ILE A 256 27.90 -14.07 1.62
CA ILE A 256 27.43 -13.91 0.24
C ILE A 256 28.44 -13.12 -0.61
N GLU A 257 28.95 -12.00 -0.10
CA GLU A 257 29.96 -11.19 -0.80
C GLU A 257 31.28 -11.96 -1.00
N ALA A 258 31.71 -12.74 -0.01
CA ALA A 258 32.89 -13.60 -0.12
C ALA A 258 32.70 -14.72 -1.15
N HIS A 259 31.51 -15.33 -1.21
CA HIS A 259 31.18 -16.34 -2.22
C HIS A 259 31.17 -15.76 -3.63
N ARG A 260 30.59 -14.57 -3.82
CA ARG A 260 30.56 -13.86 -5.11
C ARG A 260 31.96 -13.50 -5.60
N ARG A 261 32.85 -13.06 -4.70
CA ARG A 261 34.25 -12.74 -5.03
C ARG A 261 35.06 -13.97 -5.45
N ARG A 262 34.80 -15.14 -4.84
CA ARG A 262 35.44 -16.40 -5.24
C ARG A 262 34.99 -16.85 -6.64
N GLN A 263 33.69 -16.77 -6.93
CA GLN A 263 33.16 -17.09 -8.26
C GLN A 263 33.66 -16.14 -9.37
N GLN A 264 33.92 -14.87 -9.04
CA GLN A 264 34.49 -13.91 -10.00
C GLN A 264 36.02 -14.04 -10.16
N GLY A 265 36.72 -14.69 -9.23
CA GLY A 265 38.17 -14.92 -9.27
C GLY A 265 38.60 -16.24 -9.93
N GLU A 266 37.69 -17.20 -10.09
CA GLU A 266 37.95 -18.51 -10.74
C GLU A 266 37.64 -18.54 -12.25
N GLY A 267 37.21 -17.41 -12.83
CA GLY A 267 36.89 -17.27 -14.26
C GLY A 267 37.86 -16.40 -15.06
N GLY A 268 39.06 -16.12 -14.55
CA GLY A 268 40.13 -15.34 -15.21
C GLY A 268 41.27 -16.22 -15.71
#